data_AF-F3BZI6-F1
#
_entry.id   AF-F3BZI6-F1
#
_cell.length_a   1.000
_cell.length_b   1.000
_cell.length_c   1.000
_cell.angle_alpha   90.00
_cell.angle_beta   90.00
_cell.angle_gamma   90.00
#
_symmetry.space_group_name_H-M   'P 1'
#
loop_
_entity.id
_entity.type
_entity.pdbx_description
1 polymer ?
#
loop_
_entity_poly.entity_id
_entity_poly.type
_entity_poly.pdbx_seq_one_letter_code
_entity_poly.pdbx_strand_id
1 'polypeptide(L)'
;DNYVTSGLQEDHLSLGTSAALKLHKVLGNVTQILAIEYLLAAQAFEFLKAQGFGVGTGAAWRLLRERIPAYDEDRWLAPDIASSAALLKDATSLERVFQHCRDHAATL
;
A
#
# COMPACT_ATOMS: atom_id res chain seq x y z
N ASP A 1 24.53 6.76 16.75
CA ASP A 1 25.71 6.99 15.91
C ASP A 1 26.03 8.48 15.99
N ASN A 2 27.29 8.83 16.22
CA ASN A 2 27.75 10.20 16.45
C ASN A 2 29.27 10.26 16.15
N TYR A 3 29.74 11.35 15.56
CA TYR A 3 31.16 11.54 15.23
C TYR A 3 31.56 12.99 15.51
N VAL A 4 32.81 13.21 15.89
CA VAL A 4 33.34 14.55 16.16
C VAL A 4 33.83 15.17 14.86
N THR A 5 33.33 16.36 14.55
CA THR A 5 33.80 17.16 13.42
C THR A 5 34.22 18.55 13.90
N SER A 6 34.90 19.30 13.03
CA SER A 6 35.28 20.69 13.30
C SER A 6 36.02 20.90 14.65
N GLY A 7 36.98 20.02 14.98
CA GLY A 7 37.84 20.19 16.15
C GLY A 7 37.09 20.29 17.49
N LEU A 8 36.09 19.42 17.72
CA LEU A 8 35.20 19.40 18.90
C LEU A 8 34.14 20.51 18.95
N GLN A 9 34.01 21.33 17.90
CA GLN A 9 32.88 22.29 17.81
C GLN A 9 31.57 21.62 17.41
N GLU A 10 31.64 20.55 16.62
CA GLU A 10 30.51 19.74 16.19
C GLU A 10 30.70 18.33 16.75
N ASP A 11 30.58 18.20 18.06
CA ASP A 11 30.75 16.95 18.82
C ASP A 11 29.45 16.13 18.94
N HIS A 12 28.32 16.69 18.50
CA HIS A 12 27.02 16.05 18.44
C HIS A 12 26.35 16.23 17.07
N LEU A 13 26.22 15.12 16.33
CA LEU A 13 25.59 15.06 15.01
C LEU A 13 24.29 14.27 15.05
N SER A 14 23.25 14.80 14.40
CA SER A 14 21.93 14.14 14.32
C SER A 14 21.85 13.05 13.25
N LEU A 15 22.72 13.11 12.23
CA LEU A 15 22.70 12.25 11.05
C LEU A 15 21.34 12.23 10.32
N GLY A 16 20.59 13.33 10.43
CA GLY A 16 19.18 13.42 9.99
C GLY A 16 18.97 13.16 8.50
N THR A 17 19.85 13.66 7.63
CA THR A 17 19.72 13.47 6.17
C THR A 17 19.81 11.99 5.79
N SER A 18 20.78 11.25 6.34
CA SER A 18 20.92 9.81 6.09
C SER A 18 19.71 9.03 6.61
N ALA A 19 19.18 9.40 7.78
CA ALA A 19 17.98 8.81 8.34
C ALA A 19 16.75 9.04 7.43
N ALA A 20 16.56 10.27 6.93
CA ALA A 20 15.47 10.61 6.02
C ALA A 20 15.54 9.84 4.70
N LEU A 21 16.74 9.73 4.10
CA LEU A 21 16.95 8.96 2.87
C LEU A 21 16.68 7.47 3.06
N LYS A 22 17.08 6.89 4.21
CA LYS A 22 16.75 5.50 4.55
C LYS A 22 15.24 5.31 4.70
N LEU A 23 14.57 6.21 5.43
CA LEU A 23 13.12 6.16 5.60
C LEU A 23 12.40 6.20 4.25
N HIS A 24 12.81 7.09 3.35
CA HIS A 24 12.22 7.19 2.02
C HIS A 24 12.32 5.88 1.23
N LYS A 25 13.47 5.19 1.27
CA LYS A 25 13.64 3.86 0.66
C LYS A 25 12.74 2.81 1.32
N VAL A 26 12.66 2.81 2.65
CA VAL A 26 11.80 1.88 3.41
C VAL A 26 10.33 2.07 3.06
N LEU A 27 9.85 3.30 2.95
CA LEU A 27 8.49 3.60 2.52
C LEU A 27 8.20 3.00 1.14
N GLY A 28 9.11 3.17 0.18
CA GLY A 28 9.00 2.54 -1.13
C GLY A 28 8.89 1.01 -1.08
N ASN A 29 9.72 0.36 -0.25
CA ASN A 29 9.70 -1.10 -0.07
C ASN A 29 8.40 -1.58 0.59
N VAL A 30 7.94 -0.90 1.63
CA VAL A 30 6.69 -1.23 2.32
C VAL A 30 5.49 -1.10 1.39
N THR A 31 5.45 -0.05 0.55
CA THR A 31 4.39 0.06 -0.48
C THR A 31 4.39 -1.13 -1.44
N GLN A 32 5.55 -1.65 -1.83
CA GLN A 32 5.62 -2.85 -2.69
C GLN A 32 5.12 -4.10 -1.97
N ILE A 33 5.49 -4.29 -0.69
CA ILE A 33 5.01 -5.42 0.11
C ILE A 33 3.48 -5.37 0.22
N LEU A 34 2.92 -4.21 0.57
CA LEU A 34 1.48 -4.03 0.68
C LEU A 34 0.76 -4.20 -0.67
N ALA A 35 1.39 -3.80 -1.77
CA ALA A 35 0.83 -4.00 -3.12
C ALA A 35 0.69 -5.49 -3.47
N ILE A 36 1.70 -6.29 -3.12
CA ILE A 36 1.68 -7.75 -3.29
C ILE A 36 0.60 -8.35 -2.39
N GLU A 37 0.56 -7.97 -1.11
CA GLU A 37 -0.45 -8.45 -0.17
C GLU A 37 -1.87 -8.15 -0.65
N TYR A 38 -2.12 -6.91 -1.09
CA TYR A 38 -3.43 -6.50 -1.60
C TYR A 38 -3.84 -7.29 -2.85
N LEU A 39 -2.91 -7.53 -3.77
CA LEU A 39 -3.14 -8.34 -4.97
C LEU A 39 -3.50 -9.79 -4.60
N LEU A 40 -2.73 -10.40 -3.69
CA LEU A 40 -2.94 -11.78 -3.26
C LEU A 40 -4.23 -11.93 -2.44
N ALA A 41 -4.55 -10.98 -1.57
CA ALA A 41 -5.79 -10.96 -0.81
C ALA A 41 -7.00 -10.87 -1.74
N ALA A 42 -6.94 -10.01 -2.75
CA ALA A 42 -8.02 -9.90 -3.72
C ALA A 42 -8.19 -11.17 -4.57
N GLN A 43 -7.08 -11.85 -4.90
CA GLN A 43 -7.15 -13.15 -5.56
C GLN A 43 -7.73 -14.22 -4.64
N ALA A 44 -7.30 -14.29 -3.38
CA ALA A 44 -7.84 -15.22 -2.39
C ALA A 44 -9.36 -15.08 -2.26
N PHE A 45 -9.87 -13.84 -2.31
CA PHE A 45 -11.31 -13.56 -2.28
C PHE A 45 -12.07 -14.05 -3.51
N GLU A 46 -11.42 -14.30 -4.65
CA GLU A 46 -12.09 -14.94 -5.79
C GLU A 46 -12.59 -16.36 -5.44
N PHE A 47 -11.88 -17.04 -4.54
CA PHE A 47 -12.22 -18.39 -4.07
C PHE A 47 -13.22 -18.40 -2.89
N LEU A 48 -13.49 -17.24 -2.28
CA LEU A 48 -14.30 -17.11 -1.06
C LEU A 48 -15.62 -16.34 -1.27
N LYS A 49 -15.99 -15.99 -2.51
CA LYS A 49 -17.12 -15.11 -2.85
C LYS A 49 -18.44 -15.42 -2.13
N ALA A 50 -18.69 -16.70 -1.79
CA ALA A 50 -19.89 -17.13 -1.10
C ALA A 50 -20.07 -16.53 0.31
N GLN A 51 -18.98 -16.10 0.97
CA GLN A 51 -19.01 -15.63 2.37
C GLN A 51 -19.39 -14.14 2.51
N GLY A 52 -19.51 -13.40 1.38
CA GLY A 52 -19.73 -11.96 1.39
C GLY A 52 -18.53 -11.18 1.95
N PHE A 53 -18.48 -9.89 1.69
CA PHE A 53 -17.39 -9.03 2.18
C PHE A 53 -17.93 -7.96 3.12
N GLY A 54 -17.13 -7.58 4.12
CA GLY A 54 -17.32 -6.32 4.82
C GLY A 54 -17.29 -5.14 3.84
N VAL A 55 -17.97 -4.04 4.17
CA VAL A 55 -18.20 -2.90 3.27
C VAL A 55 -16.88 -2.34 2.70
N GLY A 56 -15.92 -2.05 3.58
CA GLY A 56 -14.61 -1.53 3.18
C GLY A 56 -13.78 -2.54 2.39
N THR A 57 -13.74 -3.80 2.85
CA THR A 57 -13.05 -4.88 2.15
C THR A 57 -13.60 -5.10 0.74
N GLY A 58 -14.92 -5.09 0.58
CA GLY A 58 -15.58 -5.23 -0.71
C GLY A 58 -15.31 -4.04 -1.64
N ALA A 59 -15.25 -2.82 -1.09
CA ALA A 59 -14.88 -1.64 -1.86
C ALA A 59 -13.42 -1.65 -2.31
N ALA A 60 -12.49 -2.03 -1.42
CA ALA A 60 -11.09 -2.20 -1.76
C ALA A 60 -10.92 -3.32 -2.80
N TRP A 61 -11.55 -4.49 -2.62
CA TRP A 61 -11.49 -5.57 -3.60
C TRP A 61 -11.99 -5.11 -4.98
N ARG A 62 -13.14 -4.43 -5.05
CA ARG A 62 -13.68 -3.86 -6.30
C ARG A 62 -12.72 -2.86 -6.95
N LEU A 63 -12.16 -1.94 -6.17
CA LEU A 63 -11.20 -0.94 -6.65
C LEU A 63 -9.99 -1.60 -7.32
N LEU A 64 -9.44 -2.67 -6.74
CA LEU A 64 -8.34 -3.40 -7.37
C LEU A 64 -8.79 -4.03 -8.70
N ARG A 65 -9.96 -4.67 -8.72
CA ARG A 65 -10.50 -5.38 -9.88
C ARG A 65 -10.90 -4.48 -11.04
N GLU A 66 -11.14 -3.20 -10.79
CA GLU A 66 -11.28 -2.19 -11.85
C GLU A 66 -9.99 -2.00 -12.68
N ARG A 67 -8.81 -2.39 -12.14
CA ARG A 67 -7.50 -2.24 -12.80
C ARG A 67 -6.85 -3.57 -13.14
N ILE A 68 -6.96 -4.55 -12.25
CA ILE A 68 -6.23 -5.82 -12.33
C ILE A 68 -7.25 -6.95 -12.33
N PRO A 69 -7.51 -7.59 -13.49
CA PRO A 69 -8.43 -8.71 -13.55
C PRO A 69 -7.92 -9.88 -12.68
N ALA A 70 -8.86 -10.68 -12.17
CA ALA A 70 -8.53 -11.97 -11.58
C ALA A 70 -7.73 -12.83 -12.57
N TYR A 71 -6.95 -13.76 -12.04
CA TYR A 71 -6.17 -14.68 -12.86
C TYR A 71 -6.57 -16.13 -12.55
N ASP A 72 -6.87 -16.89 -13.60
CA ASP A 72 -7.21 -18.31 -13.54
C ASP A 72 -6.02 -19.21 -13.90
N GLU A 73 -5.02 -18.64 -14.59
CA GLU A 73 -3.79 -19.29 -15.00
C GLU A 73 -2.59 -18.41 -14.63
N ASP A 74 -1.40 -19.02 -14.59
CA ASP A 74 -0.15 -18.30 -14.32
C ASP A 74 0.12 -17.23 -15.38
N ARG A 75 0.54 -16.05 -14.92
CA ARG A 75 0.97 -14.95 -15.79
C ARG A 75 2.11 -14.16 -15.18
N TRP A 76 2.71 -13.30 -15.98
CA TRP A 76 3.73 -12.36 -15.52
C TRP A 76 3.10 -11.29 -14.61
N LEU A 77 3.33 -11.38 -13.30
CA LEU A 77 2.68 -10.53 -12.28
C LEU A 77 3.36 -9.17 -12.05
N ALA A 78 4.54 -8.90 -12.59
CA ALA A 78 5.23 -7.64 -12.32
C ALA A 78 4.40 -6.39 -12.71
N PRO A 79 3.67 -6.37 -13.85
CA PRO A 79 2.77 -5.27 -14.19
C PRO A 79 1.59 -5.14 -13.22
N ASP A 80 1.07 -6.25 -12.72
CA ASP A 80 -0.04 -6.28 -11.76
C ASP A 80 0.39 -5.72 -10.40
N ILE A 81 1.57 -6.14 -9.92
CA ILE A 81 2.16 -5.61 -8.68
C ILE A 81 2.43 -4.10 -8.82
N ALA A 82 2.96 -3.67 -9.97
CA ALA A 82 3.19 -2.24 -10.24
C ALA A 82 1.88 -1.44 -10.24
N SER A 83 0.82 -2.00 -10.82
CA SER A 83 -0.51 -1.38 -10.87
C SER A 83 -1.17 -1.31 -9.49
N SER A 84 -1.01 -2.37 -8.67
CA SER A 84 -1.45 -2.40 -7.27
C SER A 84 -0.71 -1.34 -6.43
N ALA A 85 0.60 -1.22 -6.62
CA ALA A 85 1.40 -0.20 -5.94
C ALA A 85 1.02 1.22 -6.37
N ALA A 86 0.64 1.44 -7.63
CA ALA A 86 0.15 2.72 -8.11
C ALA A 86 -1.19 3.10 -7.46
N LEU A 87 -2.12 2.14 -7.30
CA LEU A 87 -3.37 2.36 -6.58
C LEU A 87 -3.14 2.75 -5.12
N LEU A 88 -2.21 2.08 -4.42
CA LEU A 88 -1.89 2.41 -3.03
C LEU A 88 -1.25 3.80 -2.86
N LYS A 89 -0.52 4.29 -3.87
CA LYS A 89 0.10 5.62 -3.87
C LYS A 89 -0.87 6.73 -4.26
N ASP A 90 -1.99 6.39 -4.90
CA ASP A 90 -3.02 7.34 -5.26
C ASP A 90 -3.92 7.64 -4.06
N ALA A 91 -3.77 8.85 -3.50
CA ALA A 91 -4.57 9.31 -2.37
C ALA A 91 -6.07 9.31 -2.70
N THR A 92 -6.46 9.53 -3.95
CA THR A 92 -7.87 9.54 -4.36
C THR A 92 -8.49 8.14 -4.29
N SER A 93 -7.71 7.10 -4.61
CA SER A 93 -8.14 5.69 -4.53
C SER A 93 -8.48 5.28 -3.09
N LEU A 94 -7.62 5.61 -2.12
CA LEU A 94 -7.87 5.36 -0.70
C LEU A 94 -9.07 6.16 -0.17
N GLU A 95 -9.14 7.43 -0.52
CA GLU A 95 -10.23 8.31 -0.09
C GLU A 95 -11.59 7.81 -0.59
N ARG A 96 -11.66 7.28 -1.81
CA ARG A 96 -12.88 6.65 -2.36
C ARG A 96 -13.35 5.47 -1.50
N VAL A 97 -12.44 4.64 -1.02
CA VAL A 97 -12.79 3.51 -0.13
C VAL A 97 -13.30 4.02 1.22
N PHE A 98 -12.62 5.01 1.82
CA PHE A 98 -13.06 5.58 3.10
C PHE A 98 -14.40 6.30 2.99
N GLN A 99 -14.63 7.05 1.91
CA GLN A 99 -15.91 7.69 1.67
C GLN A 99 -17.04 6.67 1.54
N HIS A 100 -16.82 5.57 0.80
CA HIS A 100 -17.80 4.48 0.70
C HIS A 100 -18.17 3.88 2.08
N CYS A 101 -17.18 3.69 2.95
CA CYS A 101 -17.42 3.24 4.33
C CYS A 101 -18.23 4.26 5.14
N ARG A 102 -17.93 5.56 5.02
CA ARG A 102 -18.66 6.63 5.72
C ARG A 102 -20.10 6.74 5.25
N ASP A 103 -20.32 6.68 3.94
CA ASP A 103 -21.66 6.75 3.34
C ASP A 103 -22.51 5.58 3.83
N HIS A 104 -21.94 4.37 3.86
CA HIS A 104 -22.65 3.20 4.39
C HIS A 104 -22.98 3.34 5.88
N ALA A 105 -22.04 3.82 6.70
CA ALA A 105 -22.27 4.02 8.13
C ALA A 105 -23.36 5.07 8.41
N ALA A 106 -23.52 6.08 7.54
CA ALA A 106 -24.58 7.08 7.67
C ALA A 106 -25.99 6.56 7.32
N THR A 107 -26.08 5.39 6.68
CA THR A 107 -27.36 4.75 6.30
C THR A 107 -27.85 3.67 7.27
N LEU A 108 -27.07 3.38 8.32
CA LEU A 108 -27.41 2.46 9.41
C LEU A 108 -28.07 3.21 10.57
#